data_AF-A0A1U7JKY2-F1
#
_entry.id   AF-A0A1U7JKY2-F1
#
_cell.length_a   1.000
_cell.length_b   1.000
_cell.length_c   1.000
_cell.angle_alpha   90.00
_cell.angle_beta   90.00
_cell.angle_gamma   90.00
#
_symmetry.space_group_name_H-M   'P 1'
#
loop_
_entity.id
_entity.type
_entity.pdbx_description
1 polymer ?
#
loop_
_entity_poly.entity_id
_entity_poly.type
_entity_poly.pdbx_seq_one_letter_code
_entity_poly.pdbx_strand_id
1 'polypeptide(L)' 'MSADIVNLRQARKHKKRAAKEKQAEENRRSFGRSKAQRQLSSLERERFNRQLDGAQINSEKLGNLKKTKDQEDT' A
#
# COMPACT_ATOMS: atom_id res chain seq x y z
N MET A 1 37.64 7.22 41.77
CA MET A 1 37.43 6.64 40.43
C MET A 1 36.01 6.12 40.36
N SER A 2 35.15 6.78 39.59
CA SER A 2 33.76 6.37 39.36
C SER A 2 33.74 5.29 38.27
N ALA A 3 33.20 4.12 38.59
CA ALA A 3 32.94 3.10 37.58
C ALA A 3 31.71 3.53 36.75
N ASP A 4 31.85 3.55 35.42
CA ASP A 4 30.73 3.82 34.52
C ASP A 4 29.73 2.65 34.57
N ILE A 5 28.57 2.90 35.19
CA ILE A 5 27.49 1.92 35.29
C ILE A 5 26.72 1.92 33.96
N VAL A 6 27.06 0.96 33.09
CA VAL A 6 26.37 0.81 31.80
C VAL A 6 25.12 -0.05 31.95
N ASN A 7 23.98 0.50 31.53
CA ASN A 7 22.72 -0.24 31.51
C ASN A 7 22.67 -1.22 30.32
N LEU A 8 22.94 -2.50 30.61
CA LEU A 8 22.94 -3.57 29.61
C LEU A 8 21.57 -3.77 28.92
N ARG A 9 20.45 -3.46 29.58
CA ARG A 9 19.11 -3.55 28.96
C ARG A 9 18.97 -2.53 27.84
N GLN A 10 19.41 -1.29 28.09
CA GLN A 10 19.39 -0.24 27.07
C GLN A 10 20.36 -0.57 25.94
N ALA A 11 21.59 -0.99 26.25
CA ALA A 11 22.57 -1.41 25.23
C ALA A 11 22.02 -2.51 24.32
N ARG A 12 21.38 -3.55 24.88
CA ARG A 12 20.71 -4.61 24.11
C ARG A 12 19.57 -4.06 23.25
N LYS A 13 18.76 -3.13 23.77
CA LYS A 13 17.67 -2.48 23.03
C LYS A 13 18.19 -1.68 21.84
N HIS A 14 19.28 -0.92 22.02
CA HIS A 14 19.94 -0.18 20.95
C HIS A 14 20.48 -1.12 19.88
N LYS A 15 21.18 -2.20 20.26
CA LYS A 15 21.65 -3.22 19.31
C LYS A 15 20.51 -3.84 18.50
N LYS A 16 19.39 -4.16 19.15
CA LYS A 16 18.18 -4.68 18.46
C LYS A 16 17.58 -3.67 17.48
N ARG A 17 17.57 -2.37 17.81
CA ARG A 17 17.08 -1.31 16.90
C ARG A 17 17.99 -1.16 15.69
N ALA A 18 19.31 -1.09 15.90
CA ALA A 18 20.28 -0.99 14.82
C ALA A 18 20.21 -2.20 13.86
N ALA A 19 20.02 -3.41 14.38
CA ALA A 19 19.83 -4.59 13.53
C ALA A 19 18.57 -4.50 12.66
N LYS A 20 17.46 -3.98 13.21
CA LYS A 20 16.22 -3.76 12.45
C LYS A 20 16.38 -2.68 11.37
N GLU A 21 17.14 -1.62 11.66
CA GLU A 21 17.42 -0.56 10.69
C GLU A 21 18.26 -1.08 9.52
N LYS A 22 19.31 -1.85 9.78
CA LYS A 22 20.10 -2.52 8.72
C LYS A 22 19.25 -3.41 7.83
N GLN A 23 18.41 -4.25 8.43
CA GLN A 23 17.48 -5.08 7.66
C GLN A 23 16.50 -4.24 6.83
N ALA A 24 16.04 -3.11 7.37
CA ALA A 24 15.17 -2.19 6.64
C ALA A 24 15.89 -1.53 5.46
N GLU A 25 17.15 -1.14 5.61
CA GLU A 25 18.00 -0.63 4.52
C GLU A 25 18.25 -1.68 3.44
N GLU A 26 18.60 -2.90 3.82
CA GLU A 26 18.73 -4.04 2.88
C GLU A 26 17.43 -4.27 2.13
N ASN A 27 16.28 -4.28 2.81
CA ASN A 27 14.99 -4.44 2.15
C ASN A 27 14.67 -3.26 1.20
N ARG A 28 15.08 -2.03 1.53
CA ARG A 28 14.96 -0.87 0.62
C ARG A 28 15.85 -1.03 -0.60
N ARG A 29 17.08 -1.52 -0.45
CA ARG A 29 18.01 -1.77 -1.56
C ARG A 29 17.54 -2.92 -2.45
N SER A 30 17.18 -4.06 -1.86
CA SER A 30 16.84 -5.28 -2.60
C SER A 30 15.47 -5.22 -3.26
N PHE A 31 14.48 -4.57 -2.63
CA PHE A 31 13.10 -4.58 -3.12
C PHE A 31 12.57 -3.19 -3.51
N GLY A 32 13.33 -2.12 -3.28
CA GLY A 32 12.96 -0.73 -3.63
C GLY A 32 11.80 -0.14 -2.82
N ARG A 33 10.96 -0.97 -2.19
CA ARG A 33 9.77 -0.55 -1.44
C ARG A 33 9.69 -1.26 -0.09
N SER A 34 9.36 -0.51 0.95
CA SER A 34 9.13 -1.08 2.29
C SER A 34 7.84 -1.92 2.33
N LYS A 35 7.70 -2.77 3.35
CA LYS A 35 6.47 -3.55 3.57
C LYS A 35 5.24 -2.64 3.70
N ALA A 36 5.37 -1.52 4.43
CA ALA A 36 4.28 -0.56 4.63
C ALA A 36 3.84 0.08 3.31
N GLN A 37 4.78 0.46 2.44
CA GLN A 37 4.48 1.02 1.12
C GLN A 37 3.77 0.00 0.21
N ARG A 38 4.19 -1.28 0.25
CA ARG A 38 3.52 -2.35 -0.50
C ARG A 38 2.08 -2.56 -0.02
N GLN A 39 1.86 -2.55 1.30
CA GLN A 39 0.53 -2.71 1.88
C GLN A 39 -0.39 -1.55 1.51
N LEU A 40 0.11 -0.31 1.62
CA LEU A 40 -0.66 0.87 1.24
C LEU A 40 -1.06 0.83 -0.24
N SER A 41 -0.12 0.50 -1.13
CA SER A 41 -0.42 0.35 -2.56
C SER A 41 -1.41 -0.80 -2.85
N SER A 42 -1.34 -1.91 -2.11
CA SER A 42 -2.33 -3.00 -2.23
C SER A 42 -3.73 -2.54 -1.84
N LEU A 43 -3.84 -1.86 -0.70
CA LEU A 43 -5.12 -1.34 -0.22
C LEU A 43 -5.71 -0.31 -1.18
N GLU A 44 -4.89 0.58 -1.74
CA GLU A 44 -5.32 1.52 -2.77
C GLU A 44 -5.86 0.80 -4.01
N ARG A 45 -5.14 -0.22 -4.52
CA ARG A 45 -5.61 -1.03 -5.65
C ARG A 45 -6.92 -1.74 -5.34
N GLU A 46 -7.07 -2.33 -4.16
CA GLU A 46 -8.31 -2.98 -3.74
C GLU A 46 -9.48 -1.99 -3.68
N ARG A 47 -9.24 -0.76 -3.21
CA ARG A 47 -10.24 0.31 -3.22
C ARG A 47 -10.61 0.72 -4.64
N PHE A 48 -9.63 0.89 -5.52
CA PHE A 48 -9.87 1.20 -6.92
C PHE A 48 -10.64 0.08 -7.63
N ASN A 49 -10.25 -1.17 -7.42
CA ASN A 49 -10.96 -2.33 -7.98
C ASN A 49 -12.42 -2.35 -7.49
N ARG A 50 -12.66 -2.18 -6.19
CA ARG A 50 -14.02 -2.12 -5.64
C ARG A 50 -14.84 -0.97 -6.21
N GLN A 51 -14.22 0.19 -6.43
CA GLN A 51 -14.87 1.33 -7.07
C GLN A 51 -15.21 1.03 -8.52
N LEU A 52 -14.29 0.42 -9.28
CA LEU A 52 -14.51 0.01 -10.66
C LEU A 52 -15.61 -1.06 -10.75
N ASP A 53 -15.58 -2.08 -9.89
CA ASP A 53 -16.59 -3.14 -9.83
C ASP A 53 -17.97 -2.56 -9.50
N GLY A 54 -18.07 -1.63 -8.55
CA GLY A 54 -19.32 -0.93 -8.24
C GLY A 54 -19.77 0.05 -9.33
N ALA A 55 -18.82 0.58 -10.11
CA ALA A 55 -19.07 1.45 -11.24
C ALA A 55 -19.25 0.69 -12.57
N GLN A 56 -19.15 -0.66 -12.58
CA GLN A 56 -19.53 -1.47 -13.73
C GLN A 56 -21.04 -1.37 -13.91
N ILE A 57 -21.46 -0.33 -14.63
CA ILE A 57 -22.75 -0.31 -15.30
C ILE A 57 -22.65 -1.40 -16.36
N ASN A 58 -23.46 -2.45 -16.23
CA ASN A 58 -23.59 -3.52 -17.23
C ASN A 58 -23.48 -2.90 -18.63
N SER A 59 -22.48 -3.35 -19.40
CA SER A 59 -22.21 -2.85 -20.76
C SER A 59 -23.44 -2.96 -21.67
N GLU A 60 -24.35 -3.89 -21.39
CA GLU A 60 -25.67 -3.99 -22.00
C GLU A 60 -26.56 -2.76 -21.78
N LYS A 61 -26.55 -2.16 -20.58
CA LYS A 61 -27.36 -0.96 -20.27
C LYS A 61 -26.86 0.29 -21.00
N LEU A 62 -25.55 0.42 -21.20
CA LEU A 62 -24.97 1.54 -21.96
C LEU A 62 -25.23 1.42 -23.47
N GLY A 63 -25.32 0.20 -24.00
CA GLY A 63 -25.73 -0.06 -25.38
C GLY A 63 -27.21 0.27 -25.63
N ASN A 64 -28.08 -0.05 -24.67
CA ASN A 64 -29.51 0.20 -24.77
C ASN A 64 -29.88 1.69 -24.66
N LEU A 65 -29.11 2.49 -23.89
CA LEU A 65 -29.35 3.94 -23.71
C LEU A 65 -28.95 4.79 -24.93
N LYS A 66 -28.01 4.30 -25.77
CA LYS A 66 -27.66 4.95 -27.04
C LYS A 66 -28.75 4.73 -28.10
N LYS A 67 -29.29 3.51 -28.15
CA LYS A 67 -30.31 3.09 -29.12
C LYS A 67 -31.64 3.85 -29.02
N THR A 68 -32.00 4.33 -27.82
CA THR A 68 -33.22 5.12 -27.61
C THR A 68 -33.05 6.58 -28.01
N LYS A 69 -31.84 7.13 -27.95
CA LYS A 69 -31.56 8.53 -28.31
C LYS A 69 -31.59 8.74 -29.83
N ASP A 70 -31.09 7.77 -30.58
CA ASP A 70 -31.09 7.80 -32.05
C ASP A 70 -32.51 7.65 -32.66
N GLN A 71 -33.54 7.31 -31.85
CA GLN A 71 -34.93 7.16 -32.30
C GLN A 71 -35.82 8.39 -32.03
N GLU A 72 -35.35 9.39 -31.27
CA GLU A 72 -36.11 10.63 -31.01
C GLU A 72 -35.66 11.81 -31.90
N ASP A 73 -34.56 11.68 -32.64
CA ASP A 73 -33.99 12.73 -33.51
C ASP A 73 -34.39 12.59 -35.01
N THR A 74 -35.51 11.95 -35.33
CA THR A 74 -36.15 11.94 -36.67
C THR A 74 -37.58 12.43 -36.62
#